data_AF-A0A975BUN0-F1
#
_entry.id   AF-A0A975BUN0-F1
#
_cell.length_a   1.000
_cell.length_b   1.000
_cell.length_c   1.000
_cell.angle_alpha   90.00
_cell.angle_beta   90.00
_cell.angle_gamma   90.00
#
_symmetry.space_group_name_H-M   'P 1'
#
loop_
_entity.id
_entity.type
_entity.pdbx_description
1 polymer ?
#
loop_
_entity_poly.entity_id
_entity_poly.type
_entity_poly.pdbx_seq_one_letter_code
_entity_poly.pdbx_strand_id
1 'polypeptide(L)'
;MAQEKKGNPFVDEVYNMKLEIKDILKDLDDHSLEELLNEDKLPEYAANIAQSLHKSGISPTQLRRFYTYVKAIDRKNANKKKKDSITDEAKLKFLLPKLAGSAKKNEEGIKSLHGIFEKCLRGKNKICDVGGLRLLIEFFEAILDYHKTYEKN
;
A
#
# COMPACT_ATOMS: atom_id res chain seq x y z
N MET A 1 16.30 -37.47 -6.15
CA MET A 1 17.04 -36.20 -5.99
C MET A 1 16.00 -35.09 -5.90
N ALA A 2 15.73 -34.60 -4.70
CA ALA A 2 14.82 -33.47 -4.50
C ALA A 2 15.54 -32.19 -4.90
N GLN A 3 15.00 -31.44 -5.86
CA GLN A 3 15.51 -30.12 -6.19
C GLN A 3 15.01 -29.14 -5.12
N GLU A 4 15.92 -28.69 -4.25
CA GLU A 4 15.69 -27.56 -3.38
C GLU A 4 15.36 -26.34 -4.24
N LYS A 5 14.14 -25.80 -4.09
CA LYS A 5 13.81 -24.47 -4.64
C LYS A 5 14.68 -23.46 -3.89
N LYS A 6 15.80 -23.06 -4.48
CA LYS A 6 16.58 -21.93 -3.99
C LYS A 6 15.69 -20.68 -4.07
N GLY A 7 15.39 -20.09 -2.91
CA GLY A 7 14.70 -18.80 -2.80
C GLY A 7 15.43 -17.74 -3.62
N ASN A 8 14.70 -16.74 -4.08
CA ASN A 8 15.28 -15.64 -4.85
C ASN A 8 16.18 -14.81 -3.91
N PRO A 9 17.51 -14.78 -4.10
CA PRO A 9 18.44 -14.13 -3.16
C PRO A 9 18.20 -12.62 -3.05
N PHE A 10 17.60 -11.98 -4.06
CA PHE A 10 17.19 -10.57 -3.99
C PHE A 10 16.03 -10.35 -3.00
N VAL A 11 15.14 -11.33 -2.87
CA VAL A 11 14.04 -11.29 -1.90
C VAL A 11 14.61 -11.43 -0.50
N ASP A 12 15.57 -12.33 -0.30
CA ASP A 12 16.14 -12.63 1.03
C ASP A 12 17.00 -11.48 1.63
N GLU A 13 17.66 -10.64 0.80
CA GLU A 13 18.42 -9.48 1.28
C GLU A 13 17.53 -8.29 1.70
N VAL A 14 16.43 -8.03 1.00
CA VAL A 14 15.42 -7.02 1.40
C VAL A 14 14.65 -7.47 2.67
N TYR A 15 14.66 -8.77 2.95
CA TYR A 15 13.85 -9.42 3.99
C TYR A 15 14.41 -9.36 5.43
N ASN A 16 15.66 -8.94 5.62
CA ASN A 16 16.33 -9.09 6.91
C ASN A 16 16.06 -7.96 7.93
N MET A 17 15.27 -6.94 7.58
CA MET A 17 14.69 -6.00 8.55
C MET A 17 13.20 -6.29 8.72
N LYS A 18 12.83 -6.83 9.89
CA LYS A 18 11.42 -6.99 10.31
C LYS A 18 10.88 -5.65 10.79
N LEU A 19 10.49 -4.78 9.87
CA LEU A 19 9.70 -3.61 10.21
C LEU A 19 8.25 -4.05 10.50
N GLU A 20 7.78 -3.76 11.70
CA GLU A 20 6.40 -4.03 12.07
C GLU A 20 5.48 -2.96 11.46
N ILE A 21 4.24 -3.33 11.14
CA ILE A 21 3.25 -2.39 10.58
C ILE A 21 3.11 -1.14 11.47
N LYS A 22 3.20 -1.28 12.79
CA LYS A 22 3.12 -0.17 13.75
C LYS A 22 4.20 0.89 13.51
N ASP A 23 5.40 0.48 13.11
CA ASP A 23 6.55 1.38 12.90
C ASP A 23 6.34 2.14 11.58
N ILE A 24 5.88 1.44 10.54
CA ILE A 24 5.48 2.04 9.27
C ILE A 24 4.35 3.06 9.46
N LEU A 25 3.33 2.73 10.27
CA LEU A 25 2.22 3.64 10.56
C LEU A 25 2.67 4.90 11.30
N LYS A 26 3.71 4.80 12.13
CA LYS A 26 4.31 5.93 12.82
C LYS A 26 5.08 6.83 11.85
N ASP A 27 5.92 6.26 10.99
CA ASP A 27 6.63 7.05 9.98
C ASP A 27 5.64 7.73 9.00
N LEU A 28 4.52 7.08 8.68
CA LEU A 28 3.44 7.70 7.89
C LEU A 28 2.65 8.80 8.64
N ASP A 29 2.72 8.86 9.97
CA ASP A 29 2.19 9.99 10.75
C ASP A 29 3.14 11.19 10.72
N ASP A 30 4.45 10.90 10.77
CA ASP A 30 5.50 11.91 10.91
C ASP A 30 5.95 12.48 9.56
N HIS A 31 5.90 11.67 8.49
CA HIS A 31 6.39 12.01 7.15
C HIS A 31 5.33 11.83 6.06
N SER A 32 5.45 12.62 4.99
CA SER A 32 4.69 12.46 3.75
C SER A 32 5.26 11.33 2.89
N LEU A 33 4.44 10.80 1.97
CA LEU A 33 4.93 9.80 1.01
C LEU A 33 6.09 10.33 0.15
N GLU A 34 6.11 11.63 -0.16
CA GLU A 34 7.18 12.23 -0.96
C GLU A 34 8.51 12.25 -0.19
N GLU A 35 8.48 12.57 1.11
CA GLU A 35 9.67 12.48 1.98
C GLU A 35 10.15 11.03 2.11
N LEU A 36 9.23 10.09 2.36
CA LEU A 36 9.57 8.67 2.47
C LEU A 36 10.09 8.08 1.16
N LEU A 37 9.67 8.60 0.01
CA LEU A 37 10.23 8.23 -1.29
C LEU A 37 11.66 8.73 -1.42
N ASN A 38 11.94 9.98 -1.04
CA ASN A 38 13.27 10.59 -1.12
C ASN A 38 14.27 9.92 -0.16
N GLU A 39 13.79 9.29 0.90
CA GLU A 39 14.57 8.48 1.84
C GLU A 39 14.70 7.01 1.41
N ASP A 40 14.23 6.64 0.21
CA ASP A 40 14.21 5.26 -0.31
C ASP A 40 13.48 4.23 0.59
N LYS A 41 12.59 4.69 1.48
CA LYS A 41 11.86 3.83 2.44
C LYS A 41 10.63 3.14 1.85
N LEU A 42 9.97 3.75 0.86
CA LEU A 42 8.70 3.24 0.33
C LEU A 42 8.78 1.81 -0.24
N PRO A 43 9.82 1.40 -0.99
CA PRO A 43 9.94 0.01 -1.45
C PRO A 43 10.02 -1.00 -0.31
N GLU A 44 10.81 -0.71 0.72
CA GLU A 44 10.93 -1.55 1.92
C GLU A 44 9.61 -1.65 2.68
N TYR A 45 8.91 -0.52 2.84
CA TYR A 45 7.60 -0.51 3.48
C TYR A 45 6.59 -1.33 2.68
N ALA A 46 6.60 -1.21 1.35
CA ALA A 46 5.73 -1.98 0.49
C ALA A 46 5.96 -3.50 0.66
N ALA A 47 7.21 -3.94 0.75
CA ALA A 47 7.57 -5.34 0.96
C ALA A 47 7.09 -5.87 2.32
N ASN A 48 7.31 -5.11 3.40
CA ASN A 48 6.89 -5.47 4.75
C ASN A 48 5.36 -5.49 4.90
N ILE A 49 4.68 -4.49 4.33
CA ILE A 49 3.22 -4.44 4.28
C ILE A 49 2.68 -5.66 3.54
N ALA A 50 3.19 -5.93 2.33
CA ALA A 50 2.77 -7.05 1.53
C ALA A 50 2.93 -8.39 2.28
N GLN A 51 4.00 -8.54 3.06
CA GLN A 51 4.26 -9.76 3.82
C GLN A 51 3.28 -9.92 4.97
N SER A 52 3.00 -8.82 5.70
CA SER A 52 1.98 -8.79 6.76
C SER A 52 0.59 -9.14 6.21
N LEU A 53 0.21 -8.53 5.09
CA LEU A 53 -1.07 -8.81 4.42
C LEU A 53 -1.18 -10.27 3.97
N HIS A 54 -0.11 -10.82 3.39
CA HIS A 54 -0.06 -12.23 3.00
C HIS A 54 -0.26 -13.16 4.22
N LYS A 55 0.48 -12.93 5.32
CA LYS A 55 0.36 -13.69 6.57
C LYS A 55 -1.04 -13.61 7.18
N SER A 56 -1.74 -12.49 7.02
CA SER A 56 -3.10 -12.28 7.51
C SER A 56 -4.19 -12.92 6.62
N GLY A 57 -3.83 -13.58 5.52
CA GLY A 57 -4.76 -14.27 4.62
C GLY A 57 -5.49 -13.37 3.62
N ILE A 58 -5.03 -12.11 3.42
CA ILE A 58 -5.56 -11.24 2.36
C ILE A 58 -5.25 -11.89 1.00
N SER A 59 -6.28 -12.08 0.18
CA SER A 59 -6.08 -12.54 -1.19
C SER A 59 -5.73 -11.38 -2.13
N PRO A 60 -4.98 -11.62 -3.23
CA PRO A 60 -4.72 -10.62 -4.24
C PRO A 60 -5.99 -10.05 -4.84
N THR A 61 -7.05 -10.86 -4.96
CA THR A 61 -8.35 -10.41 -5.47
C THR A 61 -8.97 -9.35 -4.55
N GLN A 62 -8.88 -9.53 -3.23
CA GLN A 62 -9.30 -8.52 -2.26
C GLN A 62 -8.45 -7.25 -2.39
N LEU A 63 -7.13 -7.40 -2.46
CA LEU A 63 -6.21 -6.27 -2.56
C LEU A 63 -6.42 -5.46 -3.86
N ARG A 64 -6.56 -6.16 -5.00
CA ARG A 64 -6.87 -5.57 -6.31
C ARG A 64 -8.18 -4.81 -6.34
N ARG A 65 -9.20 -5.24 -5.58
CA ARG A 65 -10.49 -4.52 -5.50
C ARG A 65 -10.29 -3.10 -4.96
N PHE A 66 -9.47 -2.93 -3.94
CA PHE A 66 -9.15 -1.61 -3.37
C PHE A 66 -8.28 -0.79 -4.30
N TYR A 67 -7.25 -1.40 -4.89
CA TYR A 67 -6.43 -0.75 -5.90
C TYR A 67 -7.25 -0.25 -7.09
N THR A 68 -8.15 -1.07 -7.62
CA THR A 68 -9.02 -0.69 -8.76
C THR A 68 -9.88 0.53 -8.41
N TYR A 69 -10.34 0.63 -7.18
CA TYR A 69 -11.11 1.78 -6.70
C TYR A 69 -10.28 3.07 -6.72
N VAL A 70 -9.03 3.01 -6.22
CA VAL A 70 -8.11 4.17 -6.22
C VAL A 70 -7.69 4.53 -7.65
N LYS A 71 -7.35 3.53 -8.47
CA LYS A 71 -6.95 3.73 -9.88
C LYS A 71 -8.07 4.35 -10.72
N ALA A 72 -9.34 4.04 -10.43
CA ALA A 72 -10.47 4.68 -11.09
C ALA A 72 -10.55 6.19 -10.82
N ILE A 73 -10.04 6.66 -9.67
CA ILE A 73 -9.95 8.08 -9.34
C ILE A 73 -8.80 8.72 -10.14
N ASP A 74 -7.64 8.08 -10.19
CA ASP A 74 -6.50 8.57 -11.00
C ASP A 74 -6.81 8.66 -12.50
N ARG A 75 -7.59 7.72 -13.05
CA ARG A 75 -8.07 7.82 -14.45
C ARG A 75 -8.83 9.12 -14.74
N LYS A 76 -9.58 9.66 -13.77
CA LYS A 76 -10.28 10.95 -13.90
C LYS A 76 -9.35 12.17 -13.77
N ASN A 77 -8.11 11.92 -13.37
CA ASN A 77 -7.05 12.91 -13.16
C ASN A 77 -5.88 12.71 -14.15
N ALA A 78 -6.03 11.87 -15.18
CA ALA A 78 -4.96 11.51 -16.11
C ALA A 78 -4.34 12.74 -16.81
N ASN A 79 -5.15 13.73 -17.17
CA ASN A 79 -4.71 14.95 -17.86
C ASN A 79 -4.29 16.09 -16.92
N LYS A 80 -4.31 15.86 -15.59
CA LYS A 80 -3.94 16.86 -14.60
C LYS A 80 -2.45 16.84 -14.29
N LYS A 81 -1.91 18.02 -13.95
CA LYS A 81 -0.54 18.21 -13.47
C LYS A 81 -0.43 17.79 -12.01
N LYS A 82 0.81 17.52 -11.55
CA LYS A 82 1.07 17.05 -10.19
C LYS A 82 0.46 17.93 -9.09
N LYS A 83 0.53 19.26 -9.24
CA LYS A 83 0.05 20.23 -8.24
C LYS A 83 -1.43 20.60 -8.38
N ASP A 84 -2.15 19.98 -9.32
CA ASP A 84 -3.59 20.20 -9.45
C ASP A 84 -4.35 19.49 -8.34
N SER A 85 -5.53 20.01 -8.01
CA SER A 85 -6.45 19.36 -7.07
C SER A 85 -7.00 18.05 -7.63
N ILE A 86 -7.28 17.09 -6.74
CA ILE A 86 -7.82 15.78 -7.12
C ILE A 86 -9.30 15.91 -7.48
N THR A 87 -9.66 15.58 -8.73
CA THR A 87 -11.05 15.34 -9.13
C THR A 87 -11.60 14.14 -8.35
N ASP A 88 -12.83 14.27 -7.83
CA ASP A 88 -13.47 13.24 -7.02
C ASP A 88 -12.69 12.88 -5.73
N GLU A 89 -11.96 13.82 -5.13
CA GLU A 89 -11.26 13.60 -3.85
C GLU A 89 -12.19 13.01 -2.76
N ALA A 90 -13.45 13.42 -2.74
CA ALA A 90 -14.45 12.85 -1.83
C ALA A 90 -14.58 11.32 -1.94
N LYS A 91 -14.34 10.73 -3.12
CA LYS A 91 -14.34 9.27 -3.32
C LYS A 91 -13.18 8.60 -2.61
N LEU A 92 -12.01 9.23 -2.51
CA LEU A 92 -10.90 8.70 -1.72
C LEU A 92 -11.32 8.51 -0.25
N LYS A 93 -12.11 9.44 0.29
CA LYS A 93 -12.62 9.35 1.68
C LYS A 93 -13.54 8.14 1.91
N PHE A 94 -14.16 7.60 0.84
CA PHE A 94 -15.00 6.40 0.89
C PHE A 94 -14.20 5.09 0.75
N LEU A 95 -12.89 5.14 0.53
CA LEU A 95 -12.04 3.94 0.53
C LEU A 95 -12.03 3.27 1.91
N LEU A 96 -11.88 4.06 2.97
CA LEU A 96 -11.84 3.58 4.36
C LEU A 96 -13.09 2.78 4.78
N PRO A 97 -14.33 3.28 4.59
CA PRO A 97 -15.52 2.48 4.91
C PRO A 97 -15.66 1.23 4.01
N LYS A 98 -15.16 1.26 2.77
CA LYS A 98 -15.15 0.06 1.90
C LYS A 98 -14.17 -1.00 2.40
N LEU A 99 -13.02 -0.59 2.92
CA LEU A 99 -12.05 -1.47 3.59
C LEU A 99 -12.69 -2.07 4.84
N ALA A 100 -13.22 -1.24 5.75
CA ALA A 100 -13.83 -1.68 7.00
C ALA A 100 -14.97 -2.70 6.77
N GLY A 101 -15.84 -2.46 5.78
CA GLY A 101 -16.92 -3.39 5.43
C GLY A 101 -16.45 -4.75 4.88
N SER A 102 -15.17 -4.89 4.53
CA SER A 102 -14.59 -6.13 3.99
C SER A 102 -13.87 -6.98 5.05
N ALA A 103 -13.86 -6.58 6.32
CA ALA A 103 -13.03 -7.15 7.39
C ALA A 103 -13.40 -8.57 7.86
N LYS A 104 -14.50 -9.18 7.41
CA LYS A 104 -15.08 -10.38 8.06
C LYS A 104 -14.16 -11.61 8.23
N LYS A 105 -13.31 -11.94 7.26
CA LYS A 105 -12.45 -13.14 7.32
C LYS A 105 -10.98 -12.83 7.61
N ASN A 106 -10.53 -11.63 7.27
CA ASN A 106 -9.12 -11.22 7.28
C ASN A 106 -8.98 -9.89 8.05
N GLU A 107 -9.61 -9.83 9.22
CA GLU A 107 -9.82 -8.58 9.96
C GLU A 107 -8.52 -7.85 10.24
N GLU A 108 -7.48 -8.56 10.66
CA GLU A 108 -6.17 -7.98 10.95
C GLU A 108 -5.51 -7.37 9.71
N GLY A 109 -5.48 -8.10 8.58
CA GLY A 109 -4.95 -7.57 7.32
C GLY A 109 -5.70 -6.36 6.82
N ILE A 110 -7.04 -6.39 6.93
CA ILE A 110 -7.90 -5.26 6.56
C ILE A 110 -7.66 -4.08 7.50
N LYS A 111 -7.44 -4.30 8.81
CA LYS A 111 -7.07 -3.25 9.77
C LYS A 111 -5.72 -2.62 9.44
N SER A 112 -4.71 -3.42 9.12
CA SER A 112 -3.40 -2.92 8.70
C SER A 112 -3.51 -2.07 7.43
N LEU A 113 -4.21 -2.58 6.41
CA LEU A 113 -4.45 -1.85 5.17
C LEU A 113 -5.25 -0.57 5.41
N HIS A 114 -6.27 -0.62 6.27
CA HIS A 114 -7.05 0.55 6.67
C HIS A 114 -6.15 1.60 7.33
N GLY A 115 -5.29 1.21 8.28
CA GLY A 115 -4.38 2.13 8.95
C GLY A 115 -3.48 2.86 7.96
N ILE A 116 -2.89 2.14 7.01
CA ILE A 116 -2.02 2.73 5.98
C ILE A 116 -2.79 3.78 5.15
N PHE A 117 -3.97 3.42 4.65
CA PHE A 117 -4.79 4.37 3.89
C PHE A 117 -5.28 5.53 4.74
N GLU A 118 -5.57 5.30 6.01
CA GLU A 118 -6.00 6.36 6.91
C GLU A 118 -4.89 7.41 7.09
N LYS A 119 -3.64 6.98 7.27
CA LYS A 119 -2.50 7.90 7.34
C LYS A 119 -2.34 8.70 6.05
N CYS A 120 -2.37 8.02 4.91
CA CYS A 120 -2.22 8.67 3.61
C CYS A 120 -3.38 9.61 3.24
N LEU A 121 -4.61 9.37 3.72
CA LEU A 121 -5.81 10.11 3.29
C LEU A 121 -6.33 11.12 4.32
N ARG A 122 -6.06 10.92 5.60
CA ARG A 122 -6.59 11.74 6.71
C ARG A 122 -5.52 12.20 7.70
N GLY A 123 -4.30 11.69 7.61
CA GLY A 123 -3.20 12.08 8.49
C GLY A 123 -2.75 13.53 8.31
N LYS A 124 -1.79 13.93 9.15
CA LYS A 124 -1.15 15.26 9.08
C LYS A 124 -0.50 15.49 7.71
N ASN A 125 0.12 14.44 7.17
CA ASN A 125 0.81 14.45 5.88
C ASN A 125 -0.02 13.82 4.76
N LYS A 126 -1.36 13.99 4.81
CA LYS A 126 -2.28 13.43 3.82
C LYS A 126 -1.97 13.92 2.40
N ILE A 127 -2.32 13.09 1.42
CA ILE A 127 -2.28 13.48 0.01
C ILE A 127 -3.26 14.63 -0.25
N CYS A 128 -2.80 15.66 -0.95
CA CYS A 128 -3.58 16.87 -1.23
C CYS A 128 -3.70 17.19 -2.73
N ASP A 129 -2.84 16.59 -3.57
CA ASP A 129 -2.75 16.88 -4.98
C ASP A 129 -2.63 15.59 -5.82
N VAL A 130 -2.70 15.74 -7.14
CA VAL A 130 -2.59 14.62 -8.09
C VAL A 130 -1.23 13.93 -8.00
N GLY A 131 -0.17 14.64 -7.62
CA GLY A 131 1.16 14.08 -7.35
C GLY A 131 1.12 13.06 -6.21
N GLY A 132 0.56 13.45 -5.07
CA GLY A 132 0.36 12.55 -3.92
C GLY A 132 -0.54 11.36 -4.24
N LEU A 133 -1.60 11.56 -5.04
CA LEU A 133 -2.45 10.45 -5.51
C LEU A 133 -1.67 9.43 -6.34
N ARG A 134 -0.84 9.89 -7.28
CA ARG A 134 -0.03 9.00 -8.14
C ARG A 134 1.01 8.25 -7.31
N LEU A 135 1.65 8.93 -6.36
CA LEU A 135 2.60 8.30 -5.47
C LEU A 135 1.95 7.23 -4.57
N LEU A 136 0.74 7.49 -4.05
CA LEU A 136 -0.03 6.48 -3.33
C LEU A 136 -0.33 5.26 -4.22
N ILE A 137 -0.60 5.47 -5.51
CA ILE A 137 -0.86 4.39 -6.46
C ILE A 137 0.39 3.56 -6.73
N GLU A 138 1.53 4.20 -6.98
CA GLU A 138 2.82 3.52 -7.19
C GLU A 138 3.20 2.70 -5.95
N PHE A 139 3.04 3.29 -4.76
CA PHE A 139 3.25 2.58 -3.50
C PHE A 139 2.33 1.37 -3.36
N PHE A 140 1.05 1.49 -3.75
CA PHE A 140 0.10 0.38 -3.67
C PHE A 140 0.37 -0.70 -4.73
N GLU A 141 0.86 -0.32 -5.92
CA GLU A 141 1.33 -1.25 -6.95
C GLU A 141 2.51 -2.07 -6.44
N ALA A 142 3.48 -1.44 -5.76
CA ALA A 142 4.60 -2.15 -5.13
C ALA A 142 4.10 -3.17 -4.09
N ILE A 143 3.14 -2.82 -3.23
CA ILE A 143 2.54 -3.76 -2.27
C ILE A 143 1.90 -4.95 -3.00
N LEU A 144 1.18 -4.72 -4.09
CA LEU A 144 0.57 -5.78 -4.90
C LEU A 144 1.61 -6.74 -5.49
N ASP A 145 2.71 -6.20 -6.00
CA ASP A 145 3.77 -6.98 -6.65
C ASP A 145 4.55 -7.83 -5.65
N TYR A 146 4.90 -7.26 -4.49
CA TYR A 146 5.49 -8.04 -3.39
C TYR A 146 4.52 -9.11 -2.88
N HIS A 147 3.24 -8.77 -2.69
CA HIS A 147 2.24 -9.72 -2.21
C HIS A 147 2.09 -10.91 -3.17
N LYS A 148 2.10 -10.66 -4.47
CA LYS A 148 2.07 -11.70 -5.51
C LYS A 148 3.31 -12.59 -5.48
N THR A 149 4.46 -12.04 -5.09
CA THR A 149 5.70 -12.81 -4.94
C THR A 149 5.57 -13.81 -3.79
N TYR A 150 4.92 -13.41 -2.68
CA TYR A 150 4.72 -14.27 -1.52
C TYR A 150 3.70 -15.38 -1.74
N GLU A 151 2.71 -15.19 -2.61
CA GLU A 151 1.81 -16.29 -3.00
C GLU A 151 2.49 -17.41 -3.81
N LYS A 152 3.61 -17.12 -4.48
CA LYS A 152 4.29 -18.09 -5.35
C LYS A 152 5.32 -18.94 -4.61
N ASN A 153 5.66 -18.57 -3.38
CA ASN A 153 6.64 -19.23 -2.52
C ASN A 153 5.94 -20.17 -1.55
#